data_AF-A0A957YG20-F1
#
_entry.id   AF-A0A957YG20-F1
#
_cell.length_a   1.000
_cell.length_b   1.000
_cell.length_c   1.000
_cell.angle_alpha   90.00
_cell.angle_beta   90.00
_cell.angle_gamma   90.00
#
_symmetry.space_group_name_H-M   'P 1'
#
loop_
_entity.id
_entity.type
_entity.pdbx_description
1 polymer ?
#
loop_
_entity_poly.entity_id
_entity_poly.type
_entity_poly.pdbx_seq_one_letter_code
_entity_poly.pdbx_strand_id
1 'polypeptide(L)'
;MDKELVMYVRDSYCPGVALARDLLTRYHIPYREVSIDSDPSNAERLKAWTHGYSVPTLILANPGADTPYTDFLPRPMDRSIKGYDRGPMITEPNNRDLENWLHKNGFLNKPYSR
;
A
#
# COMPACT_ATOMS: atom_id res chain seq x y z
N MET A 1 -17.41 0.06 -5.28
CA MET A 1 -16.52 0.49 -4.18
C MET A 1 -15.91 1.80 -4.63
N ASP A 2 -16.12 2.87 -3.87
CA ASP A 2 -15.79 4.23 -4.34
C ASP A 2 -14.41 4.68 -3.84
N LYS A 3 -13.50 3.73 -3.60
CA LYS A 3 -12.15 3.98 -3.09
C LYS A 3 -11.12 3.63 -4.15
N GLU A 4 -10.10 4.45 -4.22
CA GLU A 4 -8.95 4.22 -5.09
C GLU A 4 -7.82 3.56 -4.31
N LEU A 5 -7.15 2.63 -4.96
CA LEU A 5 -5.90 2.07 -4.45
C LEU A 5 -4.75 2.98 -4.89
N VAL A 6 -3.98 3.50 -3.94
CA VAL A 6 -2.79 4.31 -4.22
C VAL A 6 -1.57 3.61 -3.64
N MET A 7 -0.52 3.47 -4.44
CA MET A 7 0.74 2.86 -4.05
C MET A 7 1.86 3.91 -4.05
N TYR A 8 2.48 4.09 -2.88
CA TYR A 8 3.69 4.87 -2.73
C TYR A 8 4.89 4.05 -3.23
N VAL A 9 5.64 4.63 -4.16
CA VAL A 9 6.75 3.97 -4.88
C VAL A 9 8.02 4.84 -4.86
N ARG A 10 9.12 4.22 -5.28
CA ARG A 10 10.37 4.90 -5.67
C ARG A 10 10.48 4.88 -7.19
N ASP A 11 11.23 5.82 -7.75
CA ASP A 11 11.55 5.85 -9.19
C ASP A 11 12.60 4.78 -9.52
N SER A 12 13.51 4.53 -8.59
CA SER A 12 14.48 3.44 -8.69
C SER A 12 13.83 2.06 -8.49
N TYR A 13 14.45 1.03 -9.07
CA TYR A 13 13.95 -0.34 -8.96
C TYR A 13 13.85 -0.79 -7.49
N CYS A 14 12.65 -1.23 -7.09
CA CYS A 14 12.38 -1.82 -5.79
C CYS A 14 11.66 -3.16 -5.97
N PRO A 15 12.23 -4.28 -5.49
CA PRO A 15 11.60 -5.60 -5.63
C PRO A 15 10.19 -5.68 -5.04
N GLY A 16 9.93 -5.02 -3.90
CA GLY A 16 8.60 -5.00 -3.29
C GLY A 16 7.57 -4.28 -4.17
N VAL A 17 7.97 -3.15 -4.78
CA VAL A 17 7.11 -2.40 -5.71
C VAL A 17 6.81 -3.26 -6.94
N ALA A 18 7.83 -3.92 -7.50
CA ALA A 18 7.66 -4.81 -8.63
C ALA A 18 6.68 -5.98 -8.33
N LEU A 19 6.78 -6.58 -7.13
CA LEU A 19 5.86 -7.62 -6.68
C LEU A 19 4.42 -7.11 -6.58
N ALA A 20 4.22 -5.94 -5.96
CA ALA A 20 2.88 -5.35 -5.83
C ALA A 20 2.28 -5.02 -7.20
N ARG A 21 3.07 -4.42 -8.11
CA ARG A 21 2.67 -4.15 -9.50
C ARG A 21 2.22 -5.42 -10.23
N ASP A 22 3.02 -6.50 -10.17
CA ASP A 22 2.69 -7.78 -10.79
C ASP A 22 1.36 -8.31 -10.27
N LEU A 23 1.18 -8.37 -8.95
CA LEU A 23 -0.04 -8.87 -8.32
C LEU A 23 -1.27 -8.04 -8.74
N LEU A 24 -1.21 -6.71 -8.64
CA LEU A 24 -2.32 -5.84 -9.01
C LEU A 24 -2.66 -5.97 -10.50
N THR A 25 -1.64 -6.12 -11.35
CA THR A 25 -1.82 -6.36 -12.80
C THR A 25 -2.49 -7.71 -13.05
N ARG A 26 -2.03 -8.80 -12.40
CA ARG A 26 -2.62 -10.15 -12.55
C ARG A 26 -4.11 -10.17 -12.21
N TYR A 27 -4.53 -9.41 -11.20
CA TYR A 27 -5.93 -9.33 -10.79
C TYR A 27 -6.71 -8.19 -11.46
N HIS A 28 -6.11 -7.46 -12.40
CA HIS A 28 -6.73 -6.32 -13.08
C HIS A 28 -7.29 -5.26 -12.11
N ILE A 29 -6.61 -5.06 -10.98
CA ILE A 29 -7.01 -4.07 -9.97
C ILE A 29 -6.47 -2.72 -10.41
N PRO A 30 -7.33 -1.70 -10.62
CA PRO A 30 -6.86 -0.35 -10.93
C PRO A 30 -6.18 0.27 -9.70
N TYR A 31 -5.04 0.91 -9.92
CA TYR A 31 -4.32 1.65 -8.88
C TYR A 31 -3.59 2.85 -9.48
N ARG A 32 -3.21 3.77 -8.61
CA ARG A 32 -2.42 4.96 -8.95
C ARG A 32 -1.10 4.90 -8.20
N GLU A 33 -0.04 5.39 -8.82
CA GLU A 33 1.27 5.46 -8.18
C GLU A 33 1.60 6.89 -7.75
N VAL A 34 2.23 7.01 -6.59
CA VAL A 34 2.74 8.26 -6.04
C VAL A 34 4.21 8.05 -5.72
N SER A 35 5.09 8.72 -6.47
CA SER A 35 6.53 8.64 -6.22
C SER A 35 6.94 9.55 -5.07
N ILE A 36 7.75 9.01 -4.16
CA ILE A 36 8.40 9.78 -3.10
C ILE A 36 9.74 10.40 -3.53
N ASP A 37 10.21 10.09 -4.73
CA ASP A 37 11.44 10.66 -5.27
C ASP A 37 11.15 11.92 -6.11
N SER A 38 9.94 12.01 -6.69
CA SER A 38 9.53 13.15 -7.52
C SER A 38 8.99 14.36 -6.73
N ASP A 39 8.47 14.14 -5.52
CA ASP A 39 7.89 15.20 -4.67
C ASP A 39 8.27 14.98 -3.20
N PRO A 40 9.01 15.92 -2.57
CA PRO A 40 9.40 15.83 -1.17
C PRO A 40 8.22 15.67 -0.20
N SER A 41 7.05 16.23 -0.51
CA SER A 41 5.87 16.15 0.35
C SER A 41 5.36 14.71 0.50
N ASN A 42 5.45 13.91 -0.57
CA ASN A 42 5.09 12.49 -0.54
C ASN A 42 6.06 11.70 0.35
N ALA A 43 7.35 12.04 0.29
CA ALA A 43 8.38 11.42 1.11
C ALA A 43 8.18 11.72 2.60
N GLU A 44 7.95 12.99 2.95
CA GLU A 44 7.69 13.43 4.32
C GLU A 44 6.44 12.77 4.89
N ARG A 45 5.37 12.71 4.10
CA ARG A 45 4.12 12.06 4.47
C ARG A 45 4.31 10.57 4.74
N LEU A 46 5.00 9.86 3.84
CA LEU A 46 5.30 8.43 4.03
C LEU A 46 6.17 8.21 5.29
N LYS A 47 7.11 9.11 5.56
CA LYS A 47 7.95 9.10 6.76
C LYS A 47 7.15 9.29 8.03
N ALA A 48 6.18 10.20 8.04
CA ALA A 48 5.27 10.35 9.17
C ALA A 48 4.48 9.07 9.45
N TRP A 49 4.02 8.37 8.41
CA TRP A 49 3.22 7.16 8.56
C TRP A 49 4.01 5.91 8.96
N THR A 50 5.24 5.78 8.48
CA THR A 50 6.02 4.53 8.59
C THR A 50 7.28 4.65 9.45
N HIS A 51 7.65 5.87 9.86
CA HIS A 51 8.96 6.23 10.43
C HIS A 51 10.13 5.92 9.49
N GLY A 52 9.86 5.88 8.19
CA GLY A 52 10.86 5.59 7.16
C GLY A 52 10.31 5.91 5.78
N TYR A 53 10.99 5.43 4.75
CA TYR A 53 10.53 5.58 3.38
C TYR A 53 10.20 4.22 2.79
N SER A 54 9.43 3.45 3.55
CA SER A 54 9.11 2.05 3.28
C SER A 54 8.17 1.93 2.09
N VAL A 55 8.72 1.49 0.96
CA VAL A 55 7.96 1.21 -0.27
C VAL A 55 7.98 -0.29 -0.60
N PRO A 56 6.90 -0.83 -1.19
CA PRO A 56 5.64 -0.14 -1.46
C PRO A 56 4.87 0.10 -0.16
N THR A 57 4.19 1.23 -0.04
CA THR A 57 3.11 1.39 0.93
C THR A 57 1.83 1.64 0.15
N LEU A 58 0.84 0.77 0.33
CA LEU A 58 -0.45 0.89 -0.34
C LEU A 58 -1.45 1.50 0.63
N ILE A 59 -2.30 2.39 0.11
CA ILE A 59 -3.39 3.02 0.85
C ILE A 59 -4.70 2.91 0.08
N LEU A 60 -5.79 2.95 0.82
CA LEU A 60 -7.11 3.24 0.28
C LEU A 60 -7.37 4.74 0.42
N ALA A 61 -7.65 5.40 -0.70
CA ALA A 61 -7.89 6.83 -0.75
C ALA A 61 -9.31 7.14 -1.27
N ASN A 62 -9.79 8.36 -0.98
CA ASN A 62 -10.91 8.92 -1.75
C ASN A 62 -10.45 9.19 -3.20
N PRO A 63 -11.36 9.21 -4.19
CA PRO A 63 -10.99 9.44 -5.58
C PRO A 63 -10.16 10.71 -5.78
N GLY A 64 -9.02 10.58 -6.46
CA GLY A 64 -8.08 11.69 -6.70
C GLY A 64 -7.22 12.09 -5.50
N ALA A 65 -7.46 11.55 -4.29
CA ALA A 65 -6.62 11.80 -3.13
C ALA A 65 -5.36 10.91 -3.13
N ASP A 66 -4.38 11.32 -2.33
CA ASP A 66 -3.11 10.60 -2.10
C ASP A 66 -2.91 10.27 -0.60
N THR A 67 -3.96 10.43 0.22
CA THR A 67 -3.96 10.13 1.65
C THR A 67 -5.03 9.09 2.01
N PRO A 68 -4.84 8.32 3.10
CA PRO A 68 -5.83 7.35 3.56
C PRO A 68 -7.20 8.01 3.75
N TYR A 69 -8.27 7.35 3.30
CA TYR A 69 -9.63 7.90 3.40
C TYR A 69 -10.16 7.99 4.84
N THR A 70 -9.49 7.35 5.79
CA THR A 70 -9.81 7.31 7.21
C THR A 70 -8.53 7.10 8.02
N ASP A 71 -8.65 7.18 9.35
CA ASP A 71 -7.54 6.91 10.26
C ASP A 71 -7.04 5.46 10.13
N PHE A 72 -5.76 5.26 10.37
CA PHE A 72 -5.11 3.95 10.34
C PHE A 72 -4.54 3.59 11.70
N LEU A 73 -4.39 2.30 11.94
CA LEU A 73 -3.81 1.79 13.18
C LEU A 73 -2.38 2.31 13.35
N PRO A 74 -1.95 2.60 14.59
CA PRO A 74 -0.59 3.02 14.85
C PRO A 74 0.41 1.94 14.42
N ARG A 75 1.64 2.36 14.16
CA ARG A 75 2.74 1.44 13.90
C ARG A 75 2.92 0.51 15.12
N PRO A 76 3.10 -0.81 14.90
CA PRO A 76 3.37 -1.71 16.01
C PRO A 76 4.77 -1.46 16.58
N MET A 77 4.88 -1.51 17.91
CA MET A 77 6.15 -1.31 18.63
C MET A 77 6.92 -2.61 18.88
N ASP A 78 6.23 -3.75 18.80
CA ASP A 78 6.70 -5.08 19.16
C ASP A 78 7.12 -5.94 17.95
N ARG A 79 6.83 -5.49 16.73
CA ARG A 79 7.06 -6.25 15.50
C ARG A 79 7.34 -5.34 14.30
N SER A 80 7.71 -5.96 13.18
CA SER A 80 7.89 -5.27 11.91
C SER A 80 6.57 -4.68 11.37
N ILE A 81 6.64 -3.53 10.71
CA ILE A 81 5.49 -2.92 10.01
C ILE A 81 5.19 -3.63 8.68
N LYS A 82 6.13 -4.43 8.17
CA LYS A 82 6.00 -5.12 6.88
C LYS A 82 4.84 -6.11 6.91
N GLY A 83 3.94 -6.00 5.93
CA GLY A 83 2.73 -6.81 5.82
C GLY A 83 1.70 -6.57 6.93
N TYR A 84 1.92 -5.61 7.82
CA TYR A 84 0.99 -5.32 8.90
C TYR A 84 -0.17 -4.47 8.39
N ASP A 85 -1.38 -5.06 8.37
CA ASP A 85 -2.62 -4.39 8.02
C ASP A 85 -2.98 -3.34 9.08
N ARG A 86 -2.92 -2.06 8.68
CA ARG A 86 -3.25 -0.92 9.52
C ARG A 86 -4.63 -0.33 9.21
N GLY A 87 -5.52 -1.10 8.58
CA GLY A 87 -6.82 -0.64 8.10
C GLY A 87 -6.71 -0.16 6.65
N PRO A 88 -6.80 1.15 6.37
CA PRO A 88 -6.70 1.69 5.02
C PRO A 88 -5.25 1.73 4.50
N MET A 89 -4.28 1.11 5.17
CA MET A 89 -2.87 1.16 4.81
C MET A 89 -2.17 -0.19 5.08
N ILE A 90 -1.31 -0.61 4.15
CA ILE A 90 -0.40 -1.74 4.33
C ILE A 90 0.98 -1.38 3.78
N THR A 91 2.05 -1.72 4.51
CA THR A 91 3.43 -1.35 4.18
C THR A 91 4.24 -2.59 3.86
N GLU A 92 5.00 -2.57 2.77
CA GLU A 92 5.89 -3.63 2.28
C GLU A 92 5.29 -5.05 2.36
N PRO A 93 4.06 -5.30 1.86
CA PRO A 93 3.46 -6.63 1.91
C PRO A 93 4.16 -7.62 0.97
N ASN A 94 4.17 -8.89 1.34
CA ASN A 94 4.37 -9.99 0.38
C ASN A 94 3.04 -10.34 -0.32
N ASN A 95 3.05 -11.32 -1.24
CA ASN A 95 1.86 -11.75 -1.97
C ASN A 95 0.69 -12.14 -1.05
N ARG A 96 0.95 -12.94 0.00
CA ARG A 96 -0.09 -13.38 0.92
C ARG A 96 -0.71 -12.20 1.66
N ASP A 97 0.12 -11.30 2.17
CA ASP A 97 -0.35 -10.16 2.95
C ASP A 97 -1.15 -9.19 2.07
N LEU A 98 -0.68 -8.94 0.84
CA LEU A 98 -1.36 -8.06 -0.11
C LEU A 98 -2.68 -8.66 -0.59
N GLU A 99 -2.73 -9.93 -0.99
CA GLU A 99 -3.99 -10.57 -1.43
C GLU A 99 -5.02 -10.62 -0.31
N ASN A 100 -4.61 -10.94 0.92
CA ASN A 100 -5.52 -10.95 2.07
C ASN A 100 -6.06 -9.54 2.37
N TRP A 101 -5.20 -8.52 2.30
CA TRP A 101 -5.62 -7.13 2.52
C TRP A 101 -6.55 -6.64 1.41
N LEU A 102 -6.28 -6.96 0.15
CA LEU A 102 -7.14 -6.63 -0.98
C LEU A 102 -8.51 -7.33 -0.87
N HIS A 103 -8.54 -8.61 -0.47
CA HIS A 103 -9.78 -9.34 -0.22
C HIS A 103 -10.59 -8.71 0.92
N LYS A 104 -9.95 -8.43 2.06
CA LYS A 104 -10.61 -7.76 3.21
C LYS A 104 -11.25 -6.44 2.81
N ASN A 105 -10.61 -5.72 1.89
CA ASN A 105 -11.11 -4.45 1.39
C ASN A 105 -11.97 -4.59 0.12
N GLY A 106 -12.35 -5.79 -0.31
CA GLY A 106 -13.31 -5.99 -1.40
C GLY A 106 -12.77 -5.82 -2.83
N PHE A 107 -11.45 -5.75 -3.01
CA PHE A 107 -10.80 -5.74 -4.33
C PHE A 107 -10.61 -7.15 -4.90
N LEU A 108 -10.60 -8.17 -4.05
CA LEU A 108 -10.57 -9.57 -4.44
C LEU A 108 -11.79 -10.30 -3.86
N ASN A 109 -12.24 -11.34 -4.57
CA ASN A 109 -13.37 -12.16 -4.17
C ASN A 109 -13.00 -13.31 -3.22
N LYS A 110 -11.71 -13.60 -3.05
CA LYS A 110 -11.19 -14.63 -2.16
C LYS A 110 -9.84 -14.20 -1.56
N PRO A 111 -9.48 -14.69 -0.37
CA PRO A 111 -8.17 -14.45 0.22
C PRO A 111 -7.08 -15.25 -0.50
N TYR A 112 -5.83 -15.04 -0.09
CA TYR A 112 -4.69 -15.80 -0.59
C TYR A 112 -4.93 -17.31 -0.48
N SER A 113 -4.66 -18.03 -1.56
CA SER A 113 -4.59 -19.49 -1.60
C SER A 113 -3.21 -19.92 -2.07
N ARG A 114 -2.65 -20.94 -1.41
CA ARG A 114 -1.46 -21.64 -1.90
C ARG A 114 -1.76 -22.48 -3.12
#